data_AF-A0A4R4S9W1-F1
#
_entry.id   AF-A0A4R4S9W1-F1
#
_cell.length_a   1.000
_cell.length_b   1.000
_cell.length_c   1.000
_cell.angle_alpha   90.00
_cell.angle_beta   90.00
_cell.angle_gamma   90.00
#
_symmetry.space_group_name_H-M   'P 1'
#
loop_
_entity.id
_entity.type
_entity.pdbx_description
1 polymer ?
#
loop_
_entity_poly.entity_id
_entity_poly.type
_entity_poly.pdbx_seq_one_letter_code
_entity_poly.pdbx_strand_id
1 'polypeptide(L)'
;MRPVGPAVSAAGHAAGSPDWLCRRCAQPWPCAELRATPELLAVVSALMTTAIRDFRGRPGGPEPIEVVRRFLWWLPVSHDEARAIALRMR
;
A
#
# COMPACT_ATOMS: atom_id res chain seq x y z
N MET A 1 -12.20 15.96 11.29
CA MET A 1 -11.71 15.26 10.10
C MET A 1 -10.19 15.23 10.18
N ARG A 2 -9.56 14.04 10.31
CA ARG A 2 -8.08 13.93 10.36
C ARG A 2 -7.49 14.34 9.00
N PRO A 3 -6.31 14.98 8.95
CA PRO A 3 -5.70 15.35 7.68
C PRO A 3 -5.45 14.08 6.88
N VAL A 4 -6.01 14.02 5.68
CA VAL A 4 -5.70 13.02 4.67
C VAL A 4 -4.21 13.19 4.38
N GLY A 5 -3.39 12.20 4.75
CA GLY A 5 -1.97 12.17 4.37
C GLY A 5 -1.83 12.39 2.86
N PRO A 6 -0.67 12.88 2.36
CA PRO A 6 -0.51 13.35 1.00
C PRO A 6 -1.13 12.35 0.03
N ALA A 7 -2.20 12.78 -0.66
CA ALA A 7 -2.92 11.93 -1.58
C ALA A 7 -2.02 11.70 -2.79
N VAL A 8 -1.34 10.57 -2.80
CA VAL A 8 -0.62 10.09 -3.98
C VAL A 8 -1.66 9.80 -5.04
N SER A 9 -1.66 10.57 -6.13
CA SER A 9 -2.65 10.43 -7.19
C SER A 9 -1.99 10.54 -8.57
N ALA A 10 -2.12 9.49 -9.38
CA ALA A 10 -2.03 9.61 -10.84
C ALA A 10 -3.45 9.53 -11.41
N ALA A 11 -3.83 10.49 -12.24
CA ALA A 11 -5.15 10.54 -12.90
C ALA A 11 -6.33 10.25 -11.94
N GLY A 12 -6.28 10.75 -10.70
CA GLY A 12 -7.34 10.55 -9.70
C GLY A 12 -7.35 9.17 -9.00
N HIS A 13 -6.43 8.25 -9.29
CA HIS A 13 -6.29 6.97 -8.57
C HIS A 13 -5.60 7.14 -7.20
N ALA A 14 -6.29 7.77 -6.25
CA ALA A 14 -5.75 8.07 -4.93
C ALA A 14 -5.92 6.93 -3.90
N ALA A 15 -5.02 6.86 -2.92
CA ALA A 15 -5.11 5.95 -1.77
C ALA A 15 -6.26 6.34 -0.82
N GLY A 16 -7.13 5.38 -0.48
CA GLY A 16 -8.22 5.51 0.49
C GLY A 16 -7.89 4.84 1.82
N SER A 17 -6.93 5.37 2.59
CA SER A 17 -6.72 4.96 3.99
C SER A 17 -7.99 5.23 4.83
N PRO A 18 -8.36 4.37 5.80
CA PRO A 18 -7.62 3.19 6.28
C PRO A 18 -7.96 1.88 5.57
N ASP A 19 -8.91 1.87 4.62
CA ASP A 19 -9.31 0.66 3.90
C ASP A 19 -8.35 0.30 2.75
N TRP A 20 -7.54 1.27 2.35
CA TRP A 20 -6.59 1.21 1.23
C TRP A 20 -7.24 0.74 -0.06
N LEU A 21 -8.50 1.12 -0.28
CA LEU A 21 -9.15 1.02 -1.58
C LEU A 21 -8.81 2.26 -2.40
N CYS A 22 -8.65 2.09 -3.71
CA CYS A 22 -8.48 3.20 -4.63
C CYS A 22 -9.77 4.01 -4.65
N ARG A 23 -9.68 5.33 -4.45
CA ARG A 23 -10.87 6.20 -4.45
C ARG A 23 -11.60 6.28 -5.79
N ARG A 24 -10.94 5.89 -6.89
CA ARG A 24 -11.52 5.94 -8.24
C ARG A 24 -12.16 4.63 -8.65
N CYS A 25 -11.45 3.50 -8.51
CA CYS A 25 -11.93 2.19 -8.99
C CYS A 25 -12.37 1.24 -7.87
N ALA A 26 -12.28 1.65 -6.60
CA ALA A 26 -12.59 0.84 -5.42
C ALA A 26 -11.78 -0.47 -5.28
N GLN A 27 -10.76 -0.67 -6.10
CA GLN A 27 -9.86 -1.82 -6.02
C GLN A 27 -8.77 -1.64 -4.97
N PRO A 28 -8.13 -2.73 -4.49
CA PRO A 28 -6.97 -2.64 -3.60
C PRO A 28 -5.88 -1.71 -4.16
N TRP A 29 -5.62 -0.58 -3.48
CA TRP A 29 -4.56 0.37 -3.82
C TRP A 29 -3.15 -0.12 -3.37
N PRO A 30 -2.07 0.00 -4.17
CA PRO A 30 -2.01 0.53 -5.53
C PRO A 30 -2.77 -0.39 -6.50
N CYS A 31 -3.71 0.17 -7.26
CA CYS A 31 -4.51 -0.56 -8.25
C CYS A 31 -3.71 -0.70 -9.56
N ALA A 32 -4.18 -1.57 -10.47
CA ALA A 32 -3.46 -1.89 -11.71
C ALA A 32 -3.09 -0.66 -12.56
N GLU A 33 -4.01 0.30 -12.67
CA GLU A 33 -3.78 1.54 -13.44
C GLU A 33 -2.68 2.40 -12.82
N LEU A 34 -2.64 2.51 -11.49
CA LEU A 34 -1.57 3.21 -10.80
C LEU A 34 -0.23 2.47 -10.94
N ARG A 35 -0.25 1.14 -10.86
CA ARG A 35 0.95 0.29 -11.01
C ARG A 35 1.59 0.41 -12.39
N ALA A 36 0.83 0.83 -13.40
CA ALA A 36 1.32 1.13 -14.74
C ALA A 36 2.03 2.50 -14.85
N THR A 37 2.14 3.27 -13.76
CA THR A 37 2.79 4.59 -13.70
C THR A 37 4.10 4.51 -12.87
N PRO A 38 5.27 4.28 -13.51
CA PRO A 38 6.55 4.06 -12.82
C PRO A 38 7.03 5.25 -11.99
N GLU A 39 6.58 6.47 -12.31
CA GLU A 39 7.01 7.70 -11.64
C GLU A 39 6.54 7.75 -10.17
N LEU A 40 5.58 6.90 -9.80
CA LEU A 40 5.01 6.86 -8.46
C LEU A 40 5.63 5.78 -7.54
N LEU A 41 6.58 4.98 -8.01
CA LEU A 41 7.13 3.85 -7.22
C LEU A 41 7.63 4.25 -5.83
N ALA A 42 8.47 5.30 -5.75
CA ALA A 42 9.01 5.77 -4.48
C ALA A 42 7.91 6.24 -3.52
N VAL A 43 6.94 6.95 -4.08
CA VAL A 43 5.83 7.55 -3.33
C VAL A 43 4.86 6.46 -2.82
N VAL A 44 4.55 5.45 -3.64
CA VAL A 44 3.77 4.29 -3.22
C VAL A 44 4.50 3.53 -2.12
N SER A 45 5.81 3.27 -2.29
CA SER A 45 6.62 2.56 -1.30
C SER A 45 6.64 3.27 0.06
N ALA A 46 6.67 4.61 0.08
CA ALA A 46 6.64 5.41 1.30
C ALA A 46 5.33 5.27 2.11
N LEU A 47 4.21 4.95 1.44
CA LEU A 47 2.92 4.76 2.11
C LEU A 47 2.74 3.38 2.76
N MET A 48 3.61 2.42 2.45
CA MET A 48 3.53 1.04 2.96
C MET A 48 3.48 0.95 4.48
N THR A 49 4.32 1.72 5.18
CA THR A 49 4.37 1.73 6.66
C THR A 49 3.03 2.18 7.26
N THR A 50 2.39 3.18 6.66
CA THR A 50 1.05 3.64 7.08
C THR A 50 0.02 2.55 6.81
N ALA A 51 0.09 1.86 5.67
CA ALA A 51 -0.82 0.78 5.34
C ALA A 51 -0.71 -0.40 6.30
N ILE A 52 0.51 -0.82 6.65
CA ILE A 52 0.74 -1.84 7.67
C ILE A 52 0.14 -1.43 9.01
N ARG A 53 0.26 -0.15 9.39
CA ARG A 53 -0.32 0.37 10.63
C ARG A 53 -1.84 0.36 10.61
N ASP A 54 -2.45 0.76 9.50
CA ASP A 54 -3.91 0.81 9.36
C ASP A 54 -4.54 -0.59 9.33
N PHE A 55 -3.85 -1.58 8.77
CA PHE A 55 -4.32 -2.98 8.73
C PHE A 55 -4.03 -3.75 10.03
N ARG A 56 -3.11 -3.28 10.88
CA ARG A 56 -2.75 -3.97 12.12
C ARG A 56 -3.97 -4.14 13.02
N GLY A 57 -4.28 -5.38 13.38
CA GLY A 57 -5.38 -5.71 14.29
C GLY A 57 -6.77 -5.62 13.67
N ARG A 58 -6.90 -5.41 12.36
CA ARG A 58 -8.19 -5.51 11.66
C ARG A 58 -8.56 -6.96 11.39
N PRO A 59 -9.71 -7.45 11.91
CA PRO A 59 -10.20 -8.78 11.55
C PRO A 59 -10.46 -8.87 10.04
N GLY A 60 -9.92 -9.92 9.39
CA GLY A 60 -10.08 -10.14 7.95
C GLY A 60 -9.33 -9.17 7.04
N GLY A 61 -8.44 -8.33 7.59
CA GLY A 61 -7.52 -7.51 6.80
C GLY A 61 -6.33 -8.32 6.26
N PRO A 62 -5.59 -7.79 5.27
CA PRO A 62 -4.37 -8.42 4.79
C PRO A 62 -3.31 -8.51 5.89
N GLU A 63 -2.58 -9.61 5.91
CA GLU A 63 -1.43 -9.80 6.77
C GLU A 63 -0.31 -8.81 6.39
N PRO A 64 0.55 -8.38 7.34
CA PRO A 64 1.64 -7.43 7.05
C PRO A 64 2.53 -7.82 5.86
N ILE A 65 2.77 -9.12 5.66
CA ILE A 65 3.56 -9.66 4.54
C ILE A 65 2.86 -9.40 3.19
N GLU A 66 1.53 -9.55 3.15
CA GLU A 66 0.72 -9.30 1.96
C GLU A 66 0.71 -7.81 1.61
N VAL A 67 0.69 -6.94 2.63
CA VAL A 67 0.83 -5.49 2.45
C VAL A 67 2.19 -5.16 1.83
N VAL A 68 3.28 -5.77 2.32
CA VAL A 68 4.63 -5.55 1.75
C VAL A 68 4.69 -5.93 0.28
N ARG A 69 4.24 -7.14 -0.07
CA ARG A 69 4.23 -7.60 -1.48
C ARG A 69 3.35 -6.74 -2.37
N ARG A 70 2.23 -6.25 -1.84
CA ARG A 70 1.31 -5.37 -2.57
C ARG A 70 1.92 -4.00 -2.86
N PHE A 71 2.65 -3.42 -1.90
CA PHE A 71 3.26 -2.09 -2.03
C PHE A 71 4.65 -2.11 -2.65
N LEU A 72 5.29 -3.27 -2.77
CA LEU A 72 6.56 -3.47 -3.48
C LEU A 72 6.41 -4.39 -4.69
N TRP A 73 5.24 -4.39 -5.34
CA TRP A 73 4.87 -5.26 -6.47
C TRP A 73 5.86 -5.27 -7.65
N TRP A 74 6.69 -4.23 -7.76
CA TRP A 74 7.70 -4.05 -8.80
C TRP A 74 9.05 -4.70 -8.46
N LEU A 75 9.22 -5.20 -7.23
CA LEU A 75 10.39 -5.93 -6.78
C LEU A 75 10.08 -7.43 -6.68
N PRO A 76 11.05 -8.32 -7.01
CA PRO A 76 10.91 -9.75 -6.80
C PRO A 76 11.14 -10.11 -5.32
N VAL A 77 10.30 -9.59 -4.43
CA VAL A 77 10.42 -9.80 -2.97
C VAL A 77 10.00 -11.23 -2.63
N SER A 78 10.96 -12.03 -2.16
CA SER A 78 10.69 -13.38 -1.65
C SER A 78 9.81 -13.37 -0.40
N HIS A 79 9.34 -14.55 0.02
CA HIS A 79 8.59 -14.67 1.28
C HIS A 79 9.40 -14.18 2.48
N ASP A 80 10.66 -14.61 2.58
CA ASP A 80 11.51 -14.29 3.71
C ASP A 80 11.87 -12.80 3.76
N GLU A 81 12.12 -12.18 2.61
CA GLU A 81 12.32 -10.73 2.54
C GLU A 81 11.07 -9.95 2.93
N ALA A 82 9.90 -10.33 2.41
CA ALA A 82 8.64 -9.66 2.75
C ALA A 82 8.35 -9.78 4.25
N ARG A 83 8.60 -10.95 4.83
CA ARG A 83 8.55 -11.17 6.28
C ARG A 83 9.54 -10.28 7.02
N ALA A 84 10.80 -10.26 6.61
CA ALA A 84 11.84 -9.47 7.26
C ALA A 84 11.58 -7.96 7.19
N ILE A 85 10.96 -7.47 6.11
CA ILE A 85 10.52 -6.07 5.98
C ILE A 85 9.34 -5.80 6.90
N ALA A 86 8.29 -6.62 6.87
CA ALA A 86 7.13 -6.48 7.74
C ALA A 86 7.52 -6.46 9.23
N LEU A 87 8.49 -7.30 9.60
CA LEU A 87 9.09 -7.37 10.94
C LEU A 87 9.99 -6.16 11.29
N ARG A 88 10.39 -5.30 10.35
CA ARG A 88 11.08 -4.04 10.67
C ARG A 88 10.10 -2.87 10.82
N MET A 89 8.88 -3.04 10.34
CA MET A 89 7.82 -2.03 10.37
C MET A 89 6.84 -2.24 11.54
N ARG A 90 7.17 -3.12 12.49
CA ARG A 90 6.45 -3.30 13.76
C ARG A 90 6.66 -2.12 14.66
#